data_AF-A0A537PC86-F1
#
_entry.id   AF-A0A537PC86-F1
#
_cell.length_a   1.000
_cell.length_b   1.000
_cell.length_c   1.000
_cell.angle_alpha   90.00
_cell.angle_beta   90.00
_cell.angle_gamma   90.00
#
_symmetry.space_group_name_H-M   'P 1'
#
loop_
_entity.id
_entity.type
_entity.pdbx_description
1 polymer ?
#
loop_
_entity_poly.entity_id
_entity_poly.type
_entity_poly.pdbx_seq_one_letter_code
_entity_poly.pdbx_strand_id
1 'polypeptide(L)'
;THPEIVNRLKRAQGHLRSIVEMIENGRACLDIAQQLHAVERAVANAKRTLIHDHIDHCLEQTVGPMSRGARGPLEEFKEITKYL
;
A
#
# COMPACT_ATOMS: atom_id res chain seq x y z
N THR A 1 3.18 -10.41 -10.65
CA THR A 1 3.90 -9.11 -10.72
C THR A 1 2.91 -8.00 -10.36
N HIS A 2 3.33 -6.89 -9.74
CA HIS A 2 2.41 -5.84 -9.23
C HIS A 2 2.60 -4.47 -9.91
N PRO A 3 2.22 -4.31 -11.20
CA PRO A 3 2.48 -3.09 -11.96
C PRO A 3 1.78 -1.85 -11.38
N GLU A 4 0.59 -2.01 -10.80
CA GLU A 4 -0.13 -0.90 -10.17
C GLU A 4 0.53 -0.39 -8.90
N ILE A 5 1.10 -1.29 -8.09
CA ILE A 5 1.85 -0.94 -6.88
C ILE A 5 3.10 -0.16 -7.27
N VAL A 6 3.82 -0.60 -8.31
CA VAL A 6 4.97 0.13 -8.86
C VAL A 6 4.56 1.53 -9.30
N ASN A 7 3.42 1.68 -9.99
CA ASN A 7 2.93 3.00 -10.41
C ASN A 7 2.60 3.91 -9.22
N ARG A 8 2.01 3.37 -8.13
CA ARG A 8 1.75 4.13 -6.90
C ARG A 8 3.05 4.58 -6.23
N LEU A 9 4.04 3.71 -6.14
CA LEU A 9 5.35 4.03 -5.56
C LEU A 9 6.11 5.06 -6.39
N LYS A 10 6.05 5.00 -7.73
CA LYS A 10 6.64 6.02 -8.61
C LYS A 10 6.04 7.41 -8.39
N ARG A 11 4.72 7.50 -8.15
CA ARG A 11 4.08 8.79 -7.80
C ARG A 11 4.56 9.30 -6.44
N ALA A 12 4.61 8.42 -5.43
CA ALA A 12 5.13 8.77 -4.11
C ALA A 12 6.60 9.24 -4.17
N GLN A 13 7.43 8.61 -5.00
CA GLN A 13 8.80 9.03 -5.27
C GLN A 13 8.87 10.45 -5.86
N GLY A 14 8.00 10.76 -6.84
CA GLY A 14 7.91 12.11 -7.41
C GLY A 14 7.51 13.17 -6.38
N HIS A 15 6.54 12.87 -5.52
CA HIS A 15 6.17 13.74 -4.40
C HIS A 15 7.32 13.92 -3.40
N LEU A 16 8.02 12.84 -3.04
CA LEU A 16 9.13 12.91 -2.10
C LEU A 16 10.25 13.83 -2.63
N ARG A 17 10.53 13.78 -3.94
CA ARG A 17 11.47 14.73 -4.57
C ARG A 17 11.02 16.18 -4.40
N SER A 18 9.74 16.47 -4.62
CA SER A 18 9.20 17.82 -4.41
C SER A 18 9.30 18.26 -2.95
N ILE A 19 9.14 17.35 -1.98
CA ILE A 19 9.33 17.66 -0.55
C ILE A 19 10.79 18.02 -0.25
N VAL A 20 11.76 17.30 -0.84
CA VAL A 20 13.18 17.65 -0.71
C VAL A 20 13.43 19.06 -1.22
N GLU A 21 12.90 19.40 -2.41
CA GLU A 21 12.99 20.77 -2.96
C GLU A 21 12.30 21.79 -2.03
N MET A 22 11.19 21.46 -1.38
CA MET A 22 10.54 22.35 -0.41
C MET A 22 11.45 22.65 0.79
N ILE A 23 12.15 21.64 1.29
CA ILE A 23 13.10 21.79 2.41
C ILE A 23 14.30 22.64 1.97
N GLU A 24 14.88 22.35 0.81
CA GLU A 24 16.02 23.09 0.25
C GLU A 24 15.68 24.57 0.01
N ASN A 25 14.44 24.86 -0.39
CA ASN A 25 13.94 26.22 -0.60
C ASN A 25 13.42 26.90 0.69
N GLY A 26 13.57 26.27 1.86
CA GLY A 26 13.18 26.87 3.14
C GLY A 26 11.67 27.11 3.30
N ARG A 27 10.82 26.25 2.71
CA ARG A 27 9.37 26.32 2.87
C ARG A 27 8.94 26.13 4.32
N ALA A 28 7.73 26.59 4.64
CA ALA A 28 7.17 26.48 5.99
C ALA A 28 7.09 25.01 6.47
N CYS A 29 7.48 24.77 7.73
CA CYS A 29 7.45 23.43 8.33
C CYS A 29 6.07 22.76 8.28
N LEU A 30 5.00 23.55 8.41
CA LEU A 30 3.62 23.05 8.33
C LEU A 30 3.31 22.48 6.94
N ASP A 31 3.68 23.18 5.87
CA ASP A 31 3.48 22.71 4.49
C ASP A 31 4.26 21.40 4.26
N ILE A 32 5.52 21.36 4.70
CA ILE A 32 6.38 20.17 4.57
C ILE A 32 5.76 18.98 5.31
N ALA A 33 5.30 19.17 6.55
CA ALA A 33 4.66 18.12 7.34
C ALA A 33 3.40 17.56 6.67
N GLN A 34 2.57 18.43 6.07
CA GLN A 34 1.38 18.00 5.33
C GLN A 34 1.74 17.17 4.10
N GLN A 35 2.77 17.56 3.33
CA GLN A 35 3.20 16.80 2.16
C GLN A 35 3.84 15.46 2.55
N LEU A 36 4.63 15.43 3.62
CA LEU A 36 5.18 14.18 4.16
C LEU A 36 4.07 13.21 4.56
N HIS A 37 3.02 13.70 5.24
CA HIS A 37 1.87 12.87 5.59
C HIS A 37 1.15 12.33 4.35
N ALA A 38 1.02 13.12 3.27
CA ALA A 38 0.44 12.64 2.02
C ALA A 38 1.26 11.49 1.40
N VAL A 39 2.59 11.58 1.43
CA VAL A 39 3.49 10.51 0.95
C VAL A 39 3.38 9.27 1.83
N GLU A 40 3.39 9.43 3.16
CA GLU A 40 3.20 8.33 4.11
C GLU A 40 1.91 7.56 3.81
N ARG A 41 0.78 8.26 3.62
CA ARG A 41 -0.51 7.64 3.29
C ARG A 41 -0.48 6.92 1.95
N ALA A 42 0.21 7.48 0.94
CA ALA A 42 0.37 6.82 -0.35
C ALA A 42 1.16 5.50 -0.25
N VAL A 43 2.25 5.49 0.52
CA VAL A 43 3.07 4.29 0.75
C VAL A 43 2.31 3.26 1.59
N ALA A 44 1.61 3.69 2.64
CA ALA A 44 0.78 2.81 3.47
C ALA A 44 -0.30 2.10 2.63
N ASN A 45 -0.94 2.82 1.72
CA ASN A 45 -1.92 2.23 0.81
C ASN A 45 -1.29 1.25 -0.17
N ALA A 46 -0.11 1.55 -0.73
CA ALA A 46 0.62 0.61 -1.59
C ALA A 46 1.01 -0.67 -0.84
N LYS A 47 1.45 -0.55 0.42
CA LYS A 47 1.74 -1.69 1.31
C LYS A 47 0.50 -2.56 1.52
N ARG A 48 -0.67 -1.97 1.84
CA ARG A 48 -1.93 -2.72 1.99
C ARG A 48 -2.28 -3.49 0.74
N THR A 49 -2.26 -2.84 -0.43
CA THR A 49 -2.53 -3.52 -1.70
C THR A 49 -1.58 -4.70 -1.92
N LEU A 50 -0.28 -4.55 -1.64
CA LEU A 50 0.68 -5.66 -1.76
C LEU A 50 0.33 -6.85 -0.87
N ILE A 51 -0.04 -6.59 0.37
CA ILE A 51 -0.42 -7.63 1.34
C ILE A 51 -1.68 -8.35 0.86
N HIS A 52 -2.71 -7.62 0.41
CA HIS A 52 -3.93 -8.22 -0.13
C HIS A 52 -3.65 -9.09 -1.35
N ASP A 53 -2.91 -8.58 -2.34
CA ASP A 53 -2.57 -9.34 -3.54
C ASP A 53 -1.78 -10.62 -3.19
N HIS A 54 -0.86 -10.54 -2.22
CA HIS A 54 -0.06 -11.70 -1.81
C HIS A 54 -0.92 -12.75 -1.12
N ILE A 55 -1.85 -12.33 -0.27
CA ILE A 55 -2.80 -13.24 0.39
C ILE A 55 -3.68 -13.93 -0.66
N ASP A 56 -4.26 -13.19 -1.61
CA ASP A 56 -5.03 -13.77 -2.72
C ASP A 56 -4.24 -14.86 -3.45
N HIS A 57 -2.98 -14.55 -3.81
CA HIS A 57 -2.15 -15.45 -4.60
C HIS A 57 -1.64 -16.67 -3.83
N CYS A 58 -1.22 -16.52 -2.57
CA CYS A 58 -0.78 -17.64 -1.73
C CYS A 58 -1.92 -18.59 -1.41
N LEU A 59 -3.15 -18.08 -1.27
CA LEU A 59 -4.31 -18.90 -0.97
C LEU A 59 -4.78 -19.72 -2.17
N GLU A 60 -4.79 -19.13 -3.37
CA GLU A 60 -5.08 -19.88 -4.61
C GLU A 60 -4.08 -21.02 -4.88
N GLN A 61 -2.85 -20.87 -4.40
CA GLN A 61 -1.81 -21.90 -4.56
C GLN A 61 -1.82 -22.98 -3.48
N THR A 62 -2.15 -22.62 -2.23
CA THR A 62 -2.11 -23.55 -1.09
C THR A 62 -3.39 -24.37 -0.97
N VAL A 63 -4.51 -23.75 -1.32
CA VAL A 63 -5.82 -24.36 -1.34
C VAL A 63 -6.04 -24.72 -2.81
N GLY A 64 -5.82 -25.99 -3.21
CA GLY A 64 -6.25 -26.48 -4.53
C GLY A 64 -7.75 -26.21 -4.76
N PRO A 65 -8.39 -26.65 -5.86
CA PRO A 65 -9.83 -26.41 -6.07
C PRO A 65 -10.67 -27.03 -4.93
N MET A 66 -10.91 -26.30 -3.84
CA MET A 66 -11.44 -26.86 -2.60
C MET A 66 -12.85 -26.34 -2.33
N SER A 67 -13.65 -27.29 -1.85
CA SER A 67 -14.98 -27.19 -1.29
C SER A 67 -15.21 -25.92 -0.47
N ARG A 68 -16.41 -25.35 -0.62
CA ARG A 68 -16.90 -24.05 -0.10
C ARG A 68 -16.59 -23.72 1.38
N GLY A 69 -16.20 -24.69 2.21
CA GLY A 69 -15.99 -24.52 3.66
C GLY A 69 -14.75 -23.70 4.05
N ALA A 70 -13.68 -23.68 3.24
CA ALA A 70 -12.44 -22.97 3.60
C ALA A 70 -12.42 -21.48 3.21
N ARG A 71 -13.43 -20.99 2.46
CA ARG A 71 -13.47 -19.59 1.97
C ARG A 71 -13.81 -18.57 3.05
N GLY A 72 -14.62 -18.93 4.06
CA GLY A 72 -15.13 -17.98 5.07
C GLY A 72 -14.04 -17.35 5.96
N PRO A 73 -13.20 -18.16 6.63
CA PRO A 73 -12.15 -17.64 7.52
C PRO A 73 -11.08 -16.82 6.81
N LEU A 74 -10.88 -17.05 5.50
CA LEU A 74 -9.90 -16.34 4.70
C LEU A 74 -10.34 -14.94 4.29
N GLU A 75 -11.63 -14.77 3.98
CA GLU A 75 -12.17 -13.44 3.72
C GLU A 75 -12.16 -12.58 4.99
N GLU A 76 -12.45 -13.18 6.15
CA GLU A 76 -12.32 -12.49 7.45
C GLU A 76 -10.87 -12.07 7.73
N PHE A 77 -9.89 -12.94 7.46
CA PHE A 77 -8.47 -12.60 7.60
C PHE A 77 -8.05 -11.46 6.65
N LYS A 78 -8.51 -11.48 5.39
CA LYS A 78 -8.28 -10.37 4.44
C LYS A 78 -8.87 -9.06 4.96
N GLU A 79 -10.08 -9.06 5.48
CA GLU A 79 -10.69 -7.86 6.07
C GLU A 79 -9.84 -7.31 7.23
N ILE A 80 -9.35 -8.18 8.13
CA ILE A 80 -8.47 -7.77 9.23
C ILE A 80 -7.20 -7.09 8.71
N THR A 81 -6.60 -7.61 7.63
CA THR A 81 -5.38 -7.00 7.06
C THR A 81 -5.59 -5.62 6.46
N LYS A 82 -6.83 -5.19 6.17
CA LYS A 82 -7.13 -3.81 5.73
C LYS A 82 -6.85 -2.77 6.81
N TYR A 83 -6.81 -3.19 8.07
CA TYR A 83 -6.61 -2.33 9.24
C TYR A 83 -5.14 -2.26 9.71
N LEU A 84 -4.21 -2.99 9.06
CA LEU A 84 -2.75 -2.89 9.25
C LEU A 84 -2.12 -1.73 8.46
#